data_AF-A0A9E3R824-F1
#
_entry.id   AF-A0A9E3R824-F1
#
_cell.length_a   1.000
_cell.length_b   1.000
_cell.length_c   1.000
_cell.angle_alpha   90.00
_cell.angle_beta   90.00
_cell.angle_gamma   90.00
#
_symmetry.space_group_name_H-M   'P 1'
#
loop_
_entity.id
_entity.type
_entity.pdbx_description
1 polymer ?
#
loop_
_entity_poly.entity_id
_entity_poly.type
_entity_poly.pdbx_seq_one_letter_code
_entity_poly.pdbx_strand_id
1 'polypeptide(L)'
;MTGRSFRLRARPRAIVPLACLALALPRPAAGQRILGGGADAVTLPRGSVRVTLGAEHTMQRDRWRDGTLEGLGGNLTTDAFGRLQFSTLASVELLVRTLGDSTFAASLGSTRLEARQRMFVTPLAIEYGVADWLTLRARATLVRAKAEARFTIRTDSGRANLGINPIALGSGVAAQNTSTIAAYALASTNLLARITACQGNAAAHPECPTILAELGAAQALRSATGNFAAQLAQLYGTTTSDGQRFVPLAGSAAESTLVARADALRAALVRYGVTDVTVSTGLPASAGVPVGGEELARIVRDTSWGYGYRRLNDAGLTQVGDVHLGAVIRLHDGLAARGTSRFAADARGWRQALLVEGRIGTSYPPRADRLLDQGTGSGTHAVTVRAITDLVPSSRWWATLAVGYTVPFARDATLRVPGAAGQVGLEAWRTGRVSVTPGGELDVELSPRWMLGDYLALGGTWQWRRHAADRHEYSVTSVAVGGVAQVLDATLLDAPSAFDEHRVGLTATYSTLAAQARGRRGMPFEISYVHQQSVASGTGVVPKQWQDLLVIRYYARFRAR
;
A
#
# COMPACT_ATOMS: atom_id res chain seq x y z
N MET A 1 28.59 11.91 -47.33
CA MET A 1 29.36 10.90 -46.55
C MET A 1 28.38 9.99 -45.84
N THR A 2 28.47 8.72 -46.16
CA THR A 2 27.56 7.62 -45.80
C THR A 2 27.75 7.18 -44.35
N GLY A 3 26.69 7.27 -43.54
CA GLY A 3 26.68 6.82 -42.14
C GLY A 3 25.44 5.97 -41.85
N ARG A 4 25.64 4.65 -41.78
CA ARG A 4 24.62 3.59 -41.75
C ARG A 4 23.71 3.63 -40.53
N SER A 5 22.42 3.37 -40.76
CA SER A 5 21.39 3.10 -39.75
C SER A 5 21.53 1.67 -39.20
N PHE A 6 21.70 1.54 -37.89
CA PHE A 6 21.60 0.25 -37.18
C PHE A 6 20.17 0.05 -36.68
N ARG A 7 19.40 -0.78 -37.39
CA ARG A 7 18.13 -1.33 -36.90
C ARG A 7 18.43 -2.58 -36.07
N LEU A 8 18.15 -2.54 -34.78
CA LEU A 8 18.15 -3.73 -33.91
C LEU A 8 16.91 -4.59 -34.24
N ARG A 9 17.11 -5.64 -35.04
CA ARG A 9 16.16 -6.74 -35.19
C ARG A 9 16.26 -7.65 -33.96
N ALA A 10 15.23 -7.66 -33.12
CA ALA A 10 15.07 -8.68 -32.08
C ALA A 10 14.83 -10.04 -32.75
N ARG A 11 15.77 -10.98 -32.59
CA ARG A 11 15.58 -12.40 -32.92
C ARG A 11 14.97 -13.09 -31.69
N PRO A 12 13.81 -13.76 -31.78
CA PRO A 12 13.38 -14.67 -30.74
C PRO A 12 14.30 -15.89 -30.76
N ARG A 13 15.05 -16.10 -29.66
CA ARG A 13 15.79 -17.34 -29.45
C ARG A 13 14.80 -18.45 -29.14
N ALA A 14 14.91 -19.51 -29.94
CA ALA A 14 14.13 -20.72 -29.89
C ALA A 14 14.06 -21.32 -28.47
N ILE A 15 12.83 -21.50 -27.99
CA ILE A 15 12.50 -22.44 -26.91
C ILE A 15 12.48 -23.82 -27.57
N VAL A 16 13.45 -24.65 -27.22
CA VAL A 16 13.59 -26.05 -27.66
C VAL A 16 12.37 -26.86 -27.15
N PRO A 17 11.80 -27.75 -27.98
CA PRO A 17 10.47 -28.29 -27.75
C PRO A 17 10.48 -29.42 -26.72
N LEU A 18 9.73 -29.24 -25.64
CA LEU A 18 9.34 -30.30 -24.72
C LEU A 18 8.13 -31.06 -25.31
N ALA A 19 8.29 -31.67 -26.50
CA ALA A 19 7.18 -32.26 -27.25
C ALA A 19 7.41 -33.70 -27.76
N CYS A 20 8.57 -34.32 -27.51
CA CYS A 20 8.88 -35.65 -28.06
C CYS A 20 9.09 -36.77 -27.04
N LEU A 21 8.49 -36.68 -25.84
CA LEU A 21 8.48 -37.80 -24.87
C LEU A 21 7.07 -38.37 -24.61
N ALA A 22 6.18 -38.33 -25.60
CA ALA A 22 4.81 -38.85 -25.48
C ALA A 22 4.50 -40.06 -26.39
N LEU A 23 5.47 -40.61 -27.13
CA LEU A 23 5.22 -41.66 -28.15
C LEU A 23 5.78 -43.05 -27.81
N ALA A 24 5.74 -43.43 -26.53
CA ALA A 24 5.89 -44.82 -26.11
C ALA A 24 5.11 -45.07 -24.82
N LEU A 25 3.78 -44.92 -24.87
CA LEU A 25 2.91 -45.31 -23.74
C LEU A 25 2.47 -46.77 -23.95
N PRO A 26 2.87 -47.72 -23.09
CA PRO A 26 2.19 -49.00 -23.00
C PRO A 26 0.73 -48.79 -22.56
N ARG A 27 -0.12 -49.79 -22.86
CA ARG A 27 -1.58 -49.93 -22.59
C ARG A 27 -2.15 -49.07 -21.45
N PRO A 28 -3.43 -48.64 -21.53
CA PRO A 28 -4.04 -47.75 -20.54
C PRO A 28 -3.99 -48.38 -19.14
N ALA A 29 -2.98 -48.00 -18.37
CA ALA A 29 -2.92 -48.27 -16.96
C ALA A 29 -3.98 -47.39 -16.30
N ALA A 30 -4.85 -48.03 -15.53
CA ALA A 30 -5.88 -47.34 -14.79
C ALA A 30 -5.19 -46.43 -13.75
N GLY A 31 -5.23 -45.12 -14.01
CA GLY A 31 -4.44 -44.10 -13.33
C GLY A 31 -4.72 -43.98 -11.83
N GLN A 32 -3.66 -43.84 -11.02
CA GLN A 32 -3.78 -43.54 -9.60
C GLN A 32 -4.34 -42.14 -9.34
N ARG A 33 -4.88 -41.92 -8.14
CA ARG A 33 -5.36 -40.59 -7.74
C ARG A 33 -4.27 -39.79 -7.04
N ILE A 34 -3.91 -38.68 -7.67
CA ILE A 34 -2.83 -37.78 -7.27
C ILE A 34 -3.43 -36.52 -6.66
N LEU A 35 -2.96 -36.12 -5.46
CA LEU A 35 -3.43 -34.88 -4.83
C LEU A 35 -2.95 -33.67 -5.62
N GLY A 36 -3.72 -32.59 -5.67
CA GLY A 36 -3.25 -31.33 -6.23
C GLY A 36 -2.26 -30.60 -5.33
N GLY A 37 -1.80 -29.44 -5.79
CA GLY A 37 -1.07 -28.50 -4.93
C GLY A 37 -1.95 -27.77 -3.91
N GLY A 38 -3.27 -27.77 -4.10
CA GLY A 38 -4.26 -27.13 -3.21
C GLY A 38 -4.83 -28.05 -2.12
N ALA A 39 -6.03 -27.72 -1.64
CA ALA A 39 -6.76 -28.55 -0.66
C ALA A 39 -7.20 -29.89 -1.25
N ASP A 40 -7.40 -30.86 -0.36
CA ASP A 40 -7.90 -32.20 -0.67
C ASP A 40 -8.71 -32.76 0.51
N ALA A 41 -9.67 -33.65 0.23
CA ALA A 41 -10.53 -34.23 1.26
C ALA A 41 -9.93 -35.52 1.86
N VAL A 42 -8.64 -35.82 1.65
CA VAL A 42 -8.02 -37.07 2.08
C VAL A 42 -7.57 -36.98 3.53
N THR A 43 -8.09 -37.89 4.35
CA THR A 43 -7.54 -38.17 5.68
C THR A 43 -6.43 -39.22 5.59
N LEU A 44 -5.42 -39.06 6.43
CA LEU A 44 -4.34 -40.03 6.58
C LEU A 44 -4.86 -41.30 7.29
N PRO A 45 -4.46 -42.50 6.83
CA PRO A 45 -4.70 -43.73 7.56
C PRO A 45 -4.15 -43.68 8.98
N ARG A 46 -4.78 -44.41 9.90
CA ARG A 46 -4.33 -44.51 11.29
C ARG A 46 -2.84 -44.91 11.37
N GLY A 47 -2.07 -44.12 12.11
CA GLY A 47 -0.64 -44.35 12.37
C GLY A 47 0.29 -43.89 11.24
N SER A 48 -0.24 -43.36 10.14
CA SER A 48 0.59 -42.78 9.07
C SER A 48 0.94 -41.32 9.37
N VAL A 49 2.11 -40.89 8.88
CA VAL A 49 2.60 -39.52 9.04
C VAL A 49 2.84 -38.94 7.66
N ARG A 50 2.37 -37.71 7.42
CA ARG A 50 2.72 -36.94 6.22
C ARG A 50 3.55 -35.73 6.62
N VAL A 51 4.71 -35.58 6.00
CA VAL A 51 5.55 -34.40 6.12
C VAL A 51 5.46 -33.63 4.81
N THR A 52 5.14 -32.35 4.89
CA THR A 52 5.05 -31.47 3.73
C THR A 52 6.12 -30.38 3.85
N LEU A 53 6.90 -30.23 2.79
CA LEU A 53 7.83 -29.12 2.60
C LEU A 53 7.45 -28.40 1.32
N GLY A 54 7.40 -27.08 1.34
CA GLY A 54 7.16 -26.30 0.14
C GLY A 54 8.12 -25.15 -0.04
N ALA A 55 8.11 -24.60 -1.25
CA ALA A 55 8.75 -23.36 -1.61
C ALA A 55 7.76 -22.55 -2.45
N GLU A 56 7.31 -21.44 -1.90
CA GLU A 56 6.42 -20.50 -2.54
C GLU A 56 7.17 -19.22 -2.88
N HIS A 57 6.98 -18.71 -4.08
CA HIS A 57 7.45 -17.39 -4.48
C HIS A 57 6.27 -16.58 -4.99
N THR A 58 6.00 -15.48 -4.32
CA THR A 58 4.94 -14.53 -4.68
C THR A 58 5.58 -13.21 -5.10
N MET A 59 5.17 -12.70 -6.26
CA MET A 59 5.57 -11.38 -6.77
C MET A 59 4.35 -10.49 -6.91
N GLN A 60 4.50 -9.21 -6.57
CA GLN A 60 3.49 -8.17 -6.76
C GLN A 60 4.17 -6.93 -7.38
N ARG A 61 3.48 -6.27 -8.32
CA ARG A 61 3.93 -5.05 -9.02
C ARG A 61 2.80 -4.07 -9.26
N ASP A 62 1.62 -4.62 -9.49
CA ASP A 62 0.38 -3.88 -9.67
C ASP A 62 -0.61 -4.25 -8.57
N ARG A 63 -1.68 -3.48 -8.45
CA ARG A 63 -2.84 -3.74 -7.60
C ARG A 63 -4.12 -3.31 -8.31
N TRP A 64 -5.20 -3.98 -7.97
CA TRP A 64 -6.55 -3.53 -8.28
C TRP A 64 -6.97 -2.50 -7.24
N ARG A 65 -7.64 -1.44 -7.68
CA ARG A 65 -8.35 -0.45 -6.88
C ARG A 65 -9.74 -0.31 -7.50
N ASP A 66 -10.74 -0.87 -6.85
CA ASP A 66 -12.15 -0.79 -7.27
C ASP A 66 -12.33 -1.10 -8.76
N GLY A 67 -11.79 -2.25 -9.20
CA GLY A 67 -11.85 -2.69 -10.60
C GLY A 67 -10.77 -2.13 -11.53
N THR A 68 -10.02 -1.10 -11.12
CA THR A 68 -8.98 -0.47 -11.95
C THR A 68 -7.59 -0.99 -11.59
N LEU A 69 -6.81 -1.40 -12.59
CA LEU A 69 -5.43 -1.83 -12.37
C LEU A 69 -4.48 -0.63 -12.34
N GLU A 70 -3.70 -0.49 -11.28
CA GLU A 70 -2.66 0.52 -11.12
C GLU A 70 -1.37 -0.08 -10.57
N GLY A 71 -0.24 0.61 -10.71
CA GLY A 71 1.02 0.17 -10.09
C GLY A 71 0.90 0.16 -8.55
N LEU A 72 1.67 -0.70 -7.86
CA LEU A 72 1.68 -0.77 -6.38
C LEU A 72 1.96 0.60 -5.73
N GLY A 73 2.79 1.42 -6.38
CA GLY A 73 3.10 2.79 -5.96
C GLY A 73 2.13 3.87 -6.46
N GLY A 74 0.97 3.50 -7.01
CA GLY A 74 0.01 4.43 -7.63
C GLY A 74 -0.37 5.61 -6.74
N ASN A 75 -0.52 5.37 -5.44
CA ASN A 75 -0.81 6.39 -4.42
C ASN A 75 0.21 7.55 -4.35
N LEU A 76 1.47 7.29 -4.73
CA LEU A 76 2.54 8.29 -4.76
C LEU A 76 3.02 8.60 -6.20
N THR A 77 2.29 8.11 -7.21
CA THR A 77 2.52 8.44 -8.61
C THR A 77 1.47 9.48 -9.02
N THR A 78 1.83 10.75 -8.99
CA THR A 78 0.91 11.87 -9.21
C THR A 78 1.56 12.96 -10.03
N ASP A 79 0.73 13.69 -10.78
CA ASP A 79 1.13 14.87 -11.54
C ASP A 79 1.36 16.08 -10.62
N ALA A 80 0.74 16.09 -9.44
CA ALA A 80 0.90 17.11 -8.41
C ALA A 80 1.06 16.45 -7.03
N PHE A 81 2.29 16.45 -6.52
CA PHE A 81 2.62 15.95 -5.19
C PHE A 81 2.24 17.00 -4.15
N GLY A 82 0.98 16.92 -3.72
CA GLY A 82 0.32 17.91 -2.89
C GLY A 82 -0.08 17.38 -1.52
N ARG A 83 -1.08 18.02 -0.90
CA ARG A 83 -1.51 17.76 0.49
C ARG A 83 -1.96 16.33 0.81
N LEU A 84 -2.37 15.53 -0.17
CA LEU A 84 -2.75 14.12 0.05
C LEU A 84 -1.53 13.20 0.22
N GLN A 85 -0.44 13.52 -0.48
CA GLN A 85 0.82 12.81 -0.36
C GLN A 85 1.72 13.44 0.71
N PHE A 86 1.55 14.73 0.98
CA PHE A 86 2.37 15.50 1.91
C PHE A 86 1.52 16.57 2.62
N SER A 87 0.82 16.15 3.67
CA SER A 87 -0.13 16.95 4.43
C SER A 87 0.39 18.25 5.03
N THR A 88 1.70 18.39 5.25
CA THR A 88 2.29 19.66 5.71
C THR A 88 2.11 20.79 4.68
N LEU A 89 1.73 20.50 3.44
CA LEU A 89 1.44 21.51 2.43
C LEU A 89 0.06 22.16 2.62
N ALA A 90 -0.83 21.59 3.43
CA ALA A 90 -2.18 22.12 3.62
C ALA A 90 -2.18 23.53 4.25
N SER A 91 -1.28 23.80 5.20
CA SER A 91 -1.14 25.13 5.82
C SER A 91 -0.62 26.17 4.82
N VAL A 92 0.38 25.81 4.01
CA VAL A 92 0.93 26.66 2.95
C VAL A 92 -0.14 26.98 1.91
N GLU A 93 -0.89 25.96 1.47
CA GLU A 93 -2.01 26.13 0.53
C GLU A 93 -3.03 27.13 1.06
N LEU A 94 -3.44 26.99 2.31
CA LEU A 94 -4.40 27.90 2.95
C LEU A 94 -3.86 29.33 3.06
N LEU A 95 -2.60 29.50 3.48
CA LEU A 95 -1.98 30.83 3.62
C LEU A 95 -1.88 31.55 2.28
N VAL A 96 -1.43 30.88 1.22
CA VAL A 96 -1.33 31.48 -0.13
C VAL A 96 -2.71 31.83 -0.68
N ARG A 97 -3.72 30.99 -0.44
CA ARG A 97 -5.11 31.32 -0.79
C ARG A 97 -5.63 32.56 -0.09
N THR A 98 -5.30 32.69 1.20
CA THR A 98 -5.75 33.84 1.99
C THR A 98 -5.02 35.12 1.59
N LEU A 99 -3.76 35.02 1.17
CA LEU A 99 -2.96 36.16 0.70
C LEU A 99 -3.38 36.69 -0.67
N GLY A 100 -4.05 35.90 -1.52
CA GLY A 100 -4.66 36.41 -2.74
C GLY A 100 -4.92 35.39 -3.87
N ASP A 101 -4.31 34.21 -3.84
CA ASP A 101 -4.50 33.19 -4.89
C ASP A 101 -5.51 32.12 -4.45
N SER A 102 -6.80 32.44 -4.51
CA SER A 102 -7.88 31.59 -3.96
C SER A 102 -7.97 30.19 -4.59
N THR A 103 -7.40 29.98 -5.78
CA THR A 103 -7.39 28.68 -6.48
C THR A 103 -6.08 27.91 -6.30
N PHE A 104 -5.11 28.48 -5.57
CA PHE A 104 -3.80 27.87 -5.36
C PHE A 104 -3.92 26.42 -4.86
N ALA A 105 -3.21 25.50 -5.50
CA ALA A 105 -3.09 24.12 -5.08
C ALA A 105 -1.60 23.80 -4.88
N ALA A 106 -1.22 23.44 -3.65
CA ALA A 106 0.19 23.23 -3.33
C ALA A 106 0.74 21.97 -4.01
N SER A 107 1.90 22.09 -4.65
CA SER A 107 2.57 20.99 -5.37
C SER A 107 4.10 21.11 -5.30
N LEU A 108 4.76 20.03 -4.85
CA LEU A 108 6.22 19.89 -4.95
C LEU A 108 6.67 19.41 -6.35
N GLY A 109 5.73 19.18 -7.27
CA GLY A 109 6.00 18.69 -8.63
C GLY A 109 5.34 17.33 -8.89
N SER A 110 5.69 16.72 -10.02
CA SER A 110 5.19 15.37 -10.35
C SER A 110 6.11 14.29 -9.78
N THR A 111 5.52 13.18 -9.37
CA THR A 111 6.23 12.04 -8.77
C THR A 111 5.87 10.73 -9.44
N ARG A 112 6.81 9.78 -9.40
CA ARG A 112 6.59 8.40 -9.80
C ARG A 112 7.18 7.47 -8.76
N LEU A 113 6.37 6.51 -8.31
CA LEU A 113 6.81 5.44 -7.43
C LEU A 113 6.61 4.10 -8.13
N GLU A 114 7.73 3.48 -8.49
CA GLU A 114 7.76 2.10 -8.97
C GLU A 114 8.09 1.20 -7.79
N ALA A 115 7.10 0.42 -7.35
CA ALA A 115 7.23 -0.49 -6.23
C ALA A 115 7.05 -1.93 -6.69
N ARG A 116 7.87 -2.83 -6.14
CA ARG A 116 7.79 -4.27 -6.34
C ARG A 116 7.91 -4.95 -5.00
N GLN A 117 7.04 -5.91 -4.76
CA GLN A 117 7.07 -6.73 -3.56
C GLN A 117 7.29 -8.19 -3.94
N ARG A 118 8.12 -8.88 -3.16
CA ARG A 118 8.44 -10.29 -3.33
C ARG A 118 8.37 -10.98 -1.97
N MET A 119 7.68 -12.11 -1.92
CA MET A 119 7.67 -12.97 -0.76
C MET A 119 8.18 -14.34 -1.17
N PHE A 120 9.07 -14.90 -0.37
CA PHE A 120 9.44 -16.31 -0.43
C PHE A 120 8.94 -16.98 0.85
N VAL A 121 8.07 -17.97 0.73
CA VAL A 121 7.50 -18.70 1.86
C VAL A 121 7.93 -20.15 1.80
N THR A 122 8.50 -20.66 2.88
CA THR A 122 8.83 -22.08 3.05
C THR A 122 7.87 -22.69 4.05
N PRO A 123 6.74 -23.26 3.60
CA PRO A 123 5.84 -23.97 4.49
C PRO A 123 6.44 -25.32 4.91
N LEU A 124 6.35 -25.60 6.21
CA LEU A 124 6.61 -26.90 6.81
C LEU A 124 5.31 -27.36 7.49
N ALA A 125 4.86 -28.56 7.16
CA ALA A 125 3.72 -29.16 7.85
C ALA A 125 3.97 -30.62 8.21
N ILE A 126 3.42 -31.02 9.36
CA ILE A 126 3.40 -32.40 9.83
C ILE A 126 1.94 -32.76 10.09
N GLU A 127 1.55 -33.92 9.60
CA GLU A 127 0.21 -34.44 9.75
C GLU A 127 0.25 -35.89 10.21
N TYR A 128 -0.68 -36.23 11.09
CA TYR A 128 -0.76 -37.54 11.73
C TYR A 128 -2.16 -38.10 11.66
N GLY A 129 -2.32 -39.29 11.06
CA GLY A 129 -3.58 -40.01 11.06
C GLY A 129 -3.84 -40.64 12.43
N VAL A 130 -4.72 -40.04 13.22
CA VAL A 130 -5.14 -40.60 14.53
C VAL A 130 -6.12 -41.75 14.32
N ALA A 131 -7.05 -41.57 13.39
CA ALA A 131 -7.98 -42.57 12.92
C ALA A 131 -8.18 -42.39 11.41
N ASP A 132 -8.76 -43.37 10.73
CA ASP A 132 -8.97 -43.28 9.27
C ASP A 132 -9.97 -42.18 8.85
N TRP A 133 -10.67 -41.59 9.82
CA TRP A 133 -11.56 -40.45 9.65
C TRP A 133 -11.01 -39.15 10.25
N LEU A 134 -9.86 -39.19 10.94
CA LEU A 134 -9.32 -38.06 11.69
C LEU A 134 -7.81 -37.91 11.50
N THR A 135 -7.39 -36.78 10.95
CA THR A 135 -5.99 -36.38 10.83
C THR A 135 -5.73 -35.11 11.62
N LEU A 136 -4.70 -35.10 12.46
CA LEU A 136 -4.20 -33.89 13.10
C LEU A 136 -3.12 -33.25 12.23
N ARG A 137 -3.05 -31.92 12.24
CA ARG A 137 -2.13 -31.12 11.42
C ARG A 137 -1.49 -30.02 12.24
N ALA A 138 -0.19 -29.84 12.06
CA ALA A 138 0.55 -28.66 12.48
C ALA A 138 1.31 -28.09 11.27
N ARG A 139 1.27 -26.77 11.09
CA ARG A 139 2.06 -26.08 10.05
C ARG A 139 2.68 -24.80 10.57
N ALA A 140 3.88 -24.51 10.09
CA ALA A 140 4.57 -23.25 10.30
C ALA A 140 5.20 -22.81 8.98
N THR A 141 5.45 -21.52 8.83
CA THR A 141 6.09 -20.98 7.63
C THR A 141 7.33 -20.20 8.02
N LEU A 142 8.38 -20.29 7.20
CA LEU A 142 9.45 -19.30 7.20
C LEU A 142 9.19 -18.34 6.05
N VAL A 143 9.11 -17.04 6.34
CA VAL A 143 8.77 -16.02 5.35
C VAL A 143 9.94 -15.07 5.18
N ARG A 144 10.33 -14.85 3.93
CA ARG A 144 11.25 -13.80 3.51
C ARG A 144 10.50 -12.82 2.63
N ALA A 145 10.15 -11.67 3.20
CA ALA A 145 9.54 -10.56 2.48
C ALA A 145 10.63 -9.56 2.03
N LYS A 146 10.53 -9.09 0.79
CA LYS A 146 11.37 -8.02 0.24
C LYS A 146 10.48 -7.03 -0.51
N ALA A 147 10.58 -5.76 -0.15
CA ALA A 147 10.02 -4.64 -0.91
C ALA A 147 11.16 -3.88 -1.59
N GLU A 148 11.03 -3.64 -2.88
CA GLU A 148 11.94 -2.85 -3.70
C GLU A 148 11.17 -1.64 -4.23
N ALA A 149 11.77 -0.45 -4.15
CA ALA A 149 11.12 0.74 -4.67
C ALA A 149 12.09 1.76 -5.23
N ARG A 150 11.61 2.43 -6.28
CA ARG A 150 12.25 3.57 -6.90
C ARG A 150 11.27 4.73 -6.90
N PHE A 151 11.56 5.71 -6.07
CA PHE A 151 10.83 6.96 -6.02
C PHE A 151 11.59 8.03 -6.81
N THR A 152 10.91 8.70 -7.72
CA THR A 152 11.46 9.83 -8.47
C THR A 152 10.52 11.03 -8.39
N ILE A 153 11.08 12.21 -8.18
CA ILE A 153 10.38 13.49 -8.32
C ILE A 153 10.95 14.20 -9.55
N ARG A 154 10.05 14.76 -10.35
CA ARG A 154 10.37 15.46 -11.60
C ARG A 154 10.26 16.96 -11.38
N THR A 155 11.37 17.55 -10.96
CA THR A 155 11.50 18.99 -10.74
C THR A 155 11.46 19.78 -12.05
N ASP A 156 11.77 19.14 -13.19
CA ASP A 156 11.72 19.68 -14.55
C ASP A 156 10.32 19.76 -15.16
N SER A 157 9.32 19.16 -14.50
CA SER A 157 7.98 19.01 -15.08
C SER A 157 7.19 20.32 -15.22
N GLY A 158 7.68 21.43 -14.67
CA GLY A 158 6.96 22.71 -14.62
C GLY A 158 5.72 22.70 -13.71
N ARG A 159 5.51 21.61 -12.96
CA ARG A 159 4.34 21.40 -12.10
C ARG A 159 4.61 21.63 -10.62
N ALA A 160 5.85 21.92 -10.25
CA ALA A 160 6.18 22.37 -8.90
C ALA A 160 5.87 23.86 -8.80
N ASN A 161 5.17 24.27 -7.74
CA ASN A 161 4.92 25.67 -7.42
C ASN A 161 5.42 26.06 -6.01
N LEU A 162 5.97 25.09 -5.28
CA LEU A 162 6.58 25.27 -3.96
C LEU A 162 8.01 24.73 -3.93
N GLY A 163 8.82 25.34 -3.08
CA GLY A 163 10.15 24.86 -2.71
C GLY A 163 10.40 25.05 -1.22
N ILE A 164 11.58 24.64 -0.75
CA ILE A 164 11.95 24.80 0.67
C ILE A 164 12.08 26.29 0.97
N ASN A 165 11.49 26.72 2.08
CA ASN A 165 11.65 28.09 2.57
C ASN A 165 13.14 28.37 2.86
N PRO A 166 13.75 29.38 2.23
CA PRO A 166 15.16 29.70 2.45
C PRO A 166 15.52 29.97 3.92
N ILE A 167 14.55 30.39 4.75
CA ILE A 167 14.78 30.55 6.20
C ILE A 167 15.16 29.23 6.90
N ALA A 168 14.69 28.10 6.38
CA ALA A 168 15.02 26.77 6.89
C ALA A 168 16.40 26.26 6.43
N LEU A 169 17.07 27.00 5.52
CA LEU A 169 18.36 26.61 4.92
C LEU A 169 19.56 27.39 5.48
N GLY A 170 19.38 28.50 6.19
CA GLY A 170 20.51 29.23 6.80
C GLY A 170 20.31 30.72 7.08
N SER A 171 21.39 31.38 7.52
CA SER A 171 21.38 32.73 8.12
C SER A 171 21.32 33.89 7.12
N GLY A 172 20.60 34.95 7.47
CA GLY A 172 20.48 36.21 6.71
C GLY A 172 19.08 36.45 6.14
N VAL A 173 18.40 35.39 5.71
CA VAL A 173 17.03 35.44 5.16
C VAL A 173 16.03 35.93 6.22
N ALA A 174 16.13 35.46 7.46
CA ALA A 174 15.22 35.86 8.53
C ALA A 174 15.23 37.38 8.77
N ALA A 175 16.41 38.01 8.73
CA ALA A 175 16.56 39.46 8.91
C ALA A 175 15.99 40.23 7.71
N GLN A 176 16.26 39.77 6.49
CA GLN A 176 15.69 40.34 5.27
C GLN A 176 14.16 40.25 5.29
N ASN A 177 13.59 39.07 5.55
CA ASN A 177 12.15 38.87 5.67
C ASN A 177 11.56 39.78 6.76
N THR A 178 12.23 39.91 7.90
CA THR A 178 11.82 40.81 8.99
C THR A 178 11.74 42.26 8.50
N SER A 179 12.73 42.74 7.75
CA SER A 179 12.72 44.11 7.23
C SER A 179 11.59 44.36 6.22
N THR A 180 11.35 43.42 5.30
CA THR A 180 10.27 43.51 4.32
C THR A 180 8.91 43.51 5.01
N ILE A 181 8.69 42.60 5.96
CA ILE A 181 7.43 42.49 6.70
C ILE A 181 7.20 43.73 7.59
N ALA A 182 8.25 44.24 8.23
CA ALA A 182 8.19 45.44 9.05
C ALA A 182 7.78 46.68 8.25
N ALA A 183 8.19 46.80 6.98
CA ALA A 183 7.76 47.90 6.11
C ALA A 183 6.23 47.92 5.91
N TYR A 184 5.60 46.76 5.70
CA TYR A 184 4.13 46.68 5.60
C TYR A 184 3.44 46.95 6.94
N ALA A 185 3.96 46.42 8.04
CA ALA A 185 3.41 46.67 9.37
C ALA A 185 3.50 48.16 9.76
N LEU A 186 4.62 48.80 9.43
CA LEU A 186 4.83 50.23 9.64
C LEU A 186 3.88 51.05 8.76
N ALA A 187 3.70 50.69 7.48
CA ALA A 187 2.74 51.35 6.59
C ALA A 187 1.31 51.32 7.14
N SER A 188 0.88 50.19 7.72
CA SER A 188 -0.43 50.08 8.37
C SER A 188 -0.53 51.02 9.59
N THR A 189 0.51 51.08 10.41
CA THR A 189 0.57 51.94 11.60
C THR A 189 0.58 53.43 11.21
N ASN A 190 1.36 53.80 10.21
CA ASN A 190 1.44 55.17 9.71
C ASN A 190 0.15 55.62 9.04
N LEU A 191 -0.55 54.73 8.32
CA LEU A 191 -1.88 55.03 7.79
C LEU A 191 -2.88 55.31 8.91
N LEU A 192 -2.85 54.55 10.01
CA LEU A 192 -3.69 54.82 11.17
C LEU A 192 -3.39 56.18 11.77
N ALA A 193 -2.11 56.49 11.99
CA ALA A 193 -1.68 57.77 12.53
C ALA A 193 -2.17 58.95 11.67
N ARG A 194 -2.06 58.83 10.34
CA ARG A 194 -2.58 59.83 9.39
C ARG A 194 -4.09 59.97 9.47
N ILE A 195 -4.85 58.86 9.51
CA ILE A 195 -6.30 58.89 9.68
C ILE A 195 -6.68 59.66 10.95
N THR A 196 -6.05 59.33 12.08
CA THR A 196 -6.31 60.00 13.37
C THR A 196 -5.94 61.48 13.33
N ALA A 197 -4.81 61.84 12.73
CA ALA A 197 -4.39 63.23 12.56
C ALA A 197 -5.41 64.04 11.72
N CYS A 198 -5.88 63.48 10.61
CA CYS A 198 -6.87 64.14 9.75
C CYS A 198 -8.24 64.30 10.41
N GLN A 199 -8.65 63.35 11.26
CA GLN A 199 -9.88 63.45 12.04
C GLN A 199 -9.78 64.54 13.13
N GLY A 200 -8.61 64.73 13.74
CA GLY A 200 -8.35 65.79 14.72
C GLY A 200 -8.14 67.17 14.11
N ASN A 201 -7.57 67.24 12.91
CA ASN A 201 -7.35 68.46 12.15
C ASN A 201 -7.36 68.17 10.63
N ALA A 202 -8.41 68.63 9.94
CA ALA A 202 -8.59 68.41 8.50
C ALA A 202 -7.50 69.04 7.60
N ALA A 203 -6.66 69.93 8.16
CA ALA A 203 -5.54 70.56 7.46
C ALA A 203 -4.16 70.00 7.88
N ALA A 204 -4.10 68.92 8.68
CA ALA A 204 -2.84 68.36 9.19
C ALA A 204 -1.92 67.86 8.07
N HIS A 205 -2.49 67.33 6.98
CA HIS A 205 -1.76 66.83 5.82
C HIS A 205 -2.49 67.15 4.50
N PRO A 206 -1.77 67.26 3.36
CA PRO A 206 -2.38 67.52 2.05
C PRO A 206 -3.44 66.50 1.63
N GLU A 207 -3.28 65.24 2.03
CA GLU A 207 -4.17 64.11 1.71
C GLU A 207 -5.40 64.00 2.63
N CYS A 208 -5.52 64.82 3.67
CA CYS A 208 -6.63 64.75 4.63
C CYS A 208 -8.03 64.90 3.99
N PRO A 209 -8.27 65.77 2.99
CA PRO A 209 -9.56 65.81 2.29
C PRO A 209 -9.95 64.47 1.66
N THR A 210 -8.98 63.76 1.05
CA THR A 210 -9.21 62.44 0.45
C THR A 210 -9.43 61.37 1.51
N ILE A 211 -8.63 61.36 2.58
CA ILE A 211 -8.77 60.40 3.68
C ILE A 211 -10.13 60.53 4.37
N LEU A 212 -10.59 61.76 4.64
CA LEU A 212 -11.87 62.01 5.30
C LEU A 212 -13.06 61.66 4.39
N ALA A 213 -12.95 61.93 3.08
CA ALA A 213 -13.97 61.54 2.11
C ALA A 213 -14.07 60.01 1.92
N GLU A 214 -12.97 59.29 2.13
CA GLU A 214 -12.88 57.85 1.90
C GLU A 214 -12.53 57.05 3.16
N LEU A 215 -12.99 57.52 4.33
CA LEU A 215 -12.57 56.99 5.62
C LEU A 215 -12.70 55.46 5.73
N GLY A 216 -13.81 54.89 5.23
CA GLY A 216 -14.02 53.44 5.22
C GLY A 216 -13.00 52.69 4.36
N ALA A 217 -12.63 53.23 3.19
CA ALA A 217 -11.64 52.63 2.31
C ALA A 217 -10.22 52.73 2.90
N ALA A 218 -9.87 53.86 3.49
CA ALA A 218 -8.59 54.04 4.19
C ALA A 218 -8.46 53.09 5.40
N GLN A 219 -9.53 52.91 6.18
CA GLN A 219 -9.57 51.95 7.29
C GLN A 219 -9.50 50.49 6.80
N ALA A 220 -10.18 50.16 5.70
CA ALA A 220 -10.10 48.83 5.10
C ALA A 220 -8.70 48.53 4.56
N LEU A 221 -8.05 49.50 3.91
CA LEU A 221 -6.67 49.38 3.44
C LEU A 221 -5.70 49.15 4.60
N ARG A 222 -5.81 49.93 5.68
CA ARG A 222 -5.01 49.74 6.90
C ARG A 222 -5.08 48.30 7.39
N SER A 223 -6.31 47.78 7.53
CA SER A 223 -6.56 46.41 8.00
C SER A 223 -6.01 45.38 7.01
N ALA A 224 -6.21 45.58 5.71
CA ALA A 224 -5.70 44.69 4.66
C ALA A 224 -4.16 44.64 4.66
N THR A 225 -3.48 45.79 4.80
CA THR A 225 -2.01 45.87 4.86
C THR A 225 -1.46 45.20 6.13
N GLY A 226 -2.09 45.43 7.28
CA GLY A 226 -1.69 44.78 8.54
C GLY A 226 -1.86 43.25 8.49
N ASN A 227 -3.00 42.78 7.96
CA ASN A 227 -3.26 41.36 7.76
C ASN A 227 -2.28 40.73 6.77
N PHE A 228 -1.95 41.42 5.67
CA PHE A 228 -0.97 40.97 4.69
C PHE A 228 0.42 40.80 5.33
N ALA A 229 0.88 41.77 6.12
CA ALA A 229 2.14 41.68 6.86
C ALA A 229 2.17 40.46 7.81
N ALA A 230 1.10 40.26 8.57
CA ALA A 230 0.98 39.14 9.50
C ALA A 230 1.00 37.78 8.79
N GLN A 231 0.28 37.65 7.67
CA GLN A 231 0.24 36.42 6.87
C GLN A 231 1.55 36.13 6.16
N LEU A 232 2.26 37.16 5.67
CA LEU A 232 3.62 37.00 5.15
C LEU A 232 4.58 36.51 6.23
N ALA A 233 4.47 37.00 7.47
CA ALA A 233 5.27 36.50 8.59
C ALA A 233 4.98 35.03 8.92
N GLN A 234 3.72 34.59 8.81
CA GLN A 234 3.33 33.19 8.99
C GLN A 234 3.82 32.28 7.86
N LEU A 235 3.85 32.80 6.61
CA LEU A 235 4.28 32.05 5.44
C LEU A 235 5.81 31.96 5.34
N TYR A 236 6.51 33.09 5.35
CA TYR A 236 7.94 33.18 5.07
C TYR A 236 8.84 33.16 6.32
N GLY A 237 8.29 33.45 7.50
CA GLY A 237 9.06 33.54 8.74
C GLY A 237 9.83 34.86 8.90
N THR A 238 10.31 35.10 10.12
CA THR A 238 11.05 36.29 10.56
C THR A 238 12.16 35.88 11.53
N THR A 239 12.86 36.83 12.13
CA THR A 239 13.83 36.56 13.22
C THR A 239 13.20 36.00 14.50
N THR A 240 11.87 36.10 14.65
CA THR A 240 11.12 35.63 15.82
C THR A 240 10.09 34.56 15.49
N SER A 241 10.05 34.08 14.24
CA SER A 241 9.07 33.12 13.74
C SER A 241 9.69 32.25 12.64
N ASP A 242 9.55 30.93 12.73
CA ASP A 242 10.13 30.01 11.75
C ASP A 242 9.38 29.99 10.40
N GLY A 243 8.17 30.57 10.34
CA GLY A 243 7.33 30.55 9.15
C GLY A 243 6.86 29.14 8.75
N GLN A 244 6.44 28.97 7.49
CA GLN A 244 6.20 27.65 6.92
C GLN A 244 7.49 27.06 6.36
N ARG A 245 7.55 25.73 6.31
CA ARG A 245 8.71 25.00 5.74
C ARG A 245 8.83 25.09 4.23
N PHE A 246 7.71 25.38 3.56
CA PHE A 246 7.64 25.56 2.11
C PHE A 246 6.99 26.89 1.79
N VAL A 247 7.47 27.53 0.72
CA VAL A 247 6.97 28.82 0.22
C VAL A 247 6.88 28.76 -1.31
N PRO A 248 6.12 29.67 -1.95
CA PRO A 248 6.08 29.78 -3.40
C PRO A 248 7.46 29.81 -4.05
N LEU A 249 7.57 29.15 -5.20
CA LEU A 249 8.78 29.23 -6.03
C LEU A 249 8.90 30.61 -6.67
N ALA A 250 10.13 31.10 -6.75
CA ALA A 250 10.46 32.28 -7.54
C ALA A 250 10.05 32.08 -9.01
N GLY A 251 9.39 33.07 -9.60
CA GLY A 251 8.83 33.02 -10.95
C GLY A 251 7.54 32.22 -11.10
N SER A 252 6.97 31.67 -10.02
CA SER A 252 5.70 30.94 -10.10
C SER A 252 4.49 31.89 -10.26
N ALA A 253 3.37 31.35 -10.72
CA ALA A 253 2.11 32.10 -10.77
C ALA A 253 1.64 32.56 -9.38
N ALA A 254 1.92 31.75 -8.35
CA ALA A 254 1.61 32.09 -6.97
C ALA A 254 2.44 33.29 -6.49
N GLU A 255 3.76 33.29 -6.70
CA GLU A 255 4.60 34.45 -6.38
C GLU A 255 4.15 35.68 -7.16
N SER A 256 3.88 35.55 -8.46
CA SER A 256 3.41 36.66 -9.30
C SER A 256 2.12 37.29 -8.77
N THR A 257 1.20 36.46 -8.26
CA THR A 257 -0.05 36.93 -7.65
C THR A 257 0.22 37.67 -6.34
N LEU A 258 1.14 37.18 -5.52
CA LEU A 258 1.55 37.85 -4.28
C LEU A 258 2.26 39.18 -4.54
N VAL A 259 3.10 39.25 -5.57
CA VAL A 259 3.77 40.49 -6.00
C VAL A 259 2.74 41.50 -6.49
N ALA A 260 1.79 41.09 -7.33
CA ALA A 260 0.71 41.96 -7.78
C ALA A 260 -0.14 42.49 -6.62
N ARG A 261 -0.39 41.65 -5.59
CA ARG A 261 -1.07 42.07 -4.36
C ARG A 261 -0.26 43.09 -3.57
N ALA A 262 1.04 42.87 -3.41
CA ALA A 262 1.96 43.80 -2.77
C ALA A 262 1.98 45.17 -3.49
N ASP A 263 2.03 45.17 -4.82
CA ASP A 263 1.99 46.38 -5.64
C ASP A 263 0.65 47.12 -5.55
N ALA A 264 -0.47 46.40 -5.53
CA ALA A 264 -1.79 47.00 -5.35
C ALA A 264 -1.93 47.69 -3.97
N LEU A 265 -1.43 47.05 -2.90
CA LEU A 265 -1.40 47.64 -1.56
C LEU A 265 -0.52 48.89 -1.53
N ARG A 266 0.69 48.82 -2.12
CA ARG A 266 1.60 49.96 -2.24
C ARG A 266 0.94 51.14 -2.96
N ALA A 267 0.35 50.91 -4.13
CA ALA A 267 -0.31 51.96 -4.90
C ALA A 267 -1.46 52.62 -4.12
N ALA A 268 -2.24 51.81 -3.38
CA ALA A 268 -3.31 52.33 -2.53
C ALA A 268 -2.78 53.13 -1.32
N LEU A 269 -1.65 52.73 -0.73
CA LEU A 269 -1.02 53.44 0.40
C LEU A 269 -0.48 54.83 -0.01
N VAL A 270 0.14 54.92 -1.19
CA VAL A 270 0.67 56.19 -1.73
C VAL A 270 -0.43 57.23 -1.92
N ARG A 271 -1.66 56.80 -2.27
CA ARG A 271 -2.83 57.69 -2.38
C ARG A 271 -3.15 58.44 -1.09
N TYR A 272 -2.81 57.86 0.06
CA TYR A 272 -3.01 58.43 1.39
C TYR A 272 -1.70 58.89 2.04
N GLY A 273 -0.66 59.19 1.24
CA GLY A 273 0.59 59.78 1.72
C GLY A 273 1.53 58.82 2.47
N VAL A 274 1.27 57.51 2.45
CA VAL A 274 2.09 56.50 3.13
C VAL A 274 3.08 55.88 2.13
N THR A 275 4.39 56.03 2.41
CA THR A 275 5.49 55.66 1.49
C THR A 275 6.48 54.64 2.06
N ASP A 276 6.16 54.01 3.21
CA ASP A 276 7.02 53.00 3.85
C ASP A 276 7.27 51.76 2.96
N VAL A 277 6.32 51.45 2.07
CA VAL A 277 6.43 50.37 1.07
C VAL A 277 6.82 50.98 -0.27
N THR A 278 7.95 50.53 -0.82
CA THR A 278 8.51 50.98 -2.09
C THR A 278 8.45 49.87 -3.13
N VAL A 279 8.74 50.19 -4.40
CA VAL A 279 8.87 49.17 -5.46
C VAL A 279 9.96 48.15 -5.10
N SER A 280 11.03 48.57 -4.41
CA SER A 280 12.10 47.70 -3.92
C SER A 280 11.77 46.89 -2.68
N THR A 281 10.65 47.17 -1.97
CA THR A 281 10.27 46.42 -0.77
C THR A 281 9.92 44.96 -1.12
N GLY A 282 9.22 44.75 -2.24
CA GLY A 282 8.93 43.42 -2.79
C GLY A 282 8.26 42.45 -1.81
N LEU A 283 8.56 41.15 -1.99
CA LEU A 283 8.16 40.09 -1.08
C LEU A 283 9.38 39.59 -0.27
N PRO A 284 9.15 38.91 0.87
CA PRO A 284 10.16 38.07 1.50
C PRO A 284 10.76 37.04 0.53
N ALA A 285 11.89 36.44 0.89
CA ALA A 285 12.61 35.54 0.00
C ALA A 285 11.81 34.27 -0.36
N SER A 286 11.47 34.13 -1.64
CA SER A 286 10.86 32.93 -2.23
C SER A 286 11.85 31.78 -2.36
N ALA A 287 11.31 30.58 -2.58
CA ALA A 287 12.14 29.40 -2.82
C ALA A 287 12.78 29.49 -4.20
N GLY A 288 14.11 29.38 -4.26
CA GLY A 288 14.86 29.50 -5.53
C GLY A 288 14.76 28.27 -6.44
N VAL A 289 14.54 27.07 -5.87
CA VAL A 289 14.48 25.81 -6.62
C VAL A 289 13.41 24.86 -6.06
N PRO A 290 12.81 24.01 -6.91
CA PRO A 290 11.94 22.92 -6.47
C PRO A 290 12.66 21.90 -5.59
N VAL A 291 11.88 21.15 -4.79
CA VAL A 291 12.42 20.08 -3.93
C VAL A 291 12.93 18.91 -4.78
N GLY A 292 14.22 18.61 -4.69
CA GLY A 292 14.83 17.45 -5.35
C GLY A 292 14.52 16.11 -4.67
N GLY A 293 14.77 15.00 -5.36
CA GLY A 293 14.43 13.65 -4.87
C GLY A 293 15.20 13.23 -3.61
N GLU A 294 16.50 13.54 -3.56
CA GLU A 294 17.34 13.26 -2.38
C GLU A 294 16.91 14.10 -1.18
N GLU A 295 16.55 15.35 -1.41
CA GLU A 295 16.06 16.28 -0.38
C GLU A 295 14.74 15.78 0.20
N LEU A 296 13.77 15.43 -0.67
CA LEU A 296 12.50 14.86 -0.22
C LEU A 296 12.69 13.54 0.53
N ALA A 297 13.60 12.68 0.08
CA ALA A 297 13.93 11.45 0.79
C ALA A 297 14.55 11.69 2.17
N ARG A 298 15.27 12.81 2.36
CA ARG A 298 15.81 13.24 3.67
C ARG A 298 14.68 13.76 4.56
N ILE A 299 13.86 14.68 4.04
CA ILE A 299 12.71 15.28 4.73
C ILE A 299 11.75 14.21 5.27
N VAL A 300 11.40 13.22 4.44
CA VAL A 300 10.43 12.17 4.82
C VAL A 300 10.96 11.26 5.94
N ARG A 301 12.29 11.17 6.10
CA ARG A 301 12.95 10.39 7.16
C ARG A 301 13.20 11.18 8.43
N ASP A 302 13.39 12.49 8.30
CA ASP A 302 13.71 13.35 9.42
C ASP A 302 12.46 13.59 10.28
N THR A 303 12.56 13.22 11.56
CA THR A 303 11.47 13.41 12.54
C THR A 303 11.22 14.89 12.83
N SER A 304 12.21 15.76 12.61
CA SER A 304 12.05 17.22 12.75
C SER A 304 11.07 17.80 11.73
N TRP A 305 10.88 17.14 10.57
CA TRP A 305 9.90 17.48 9.55
C TRP A 305 8.54 16.81 9.78
N GLY A 306 8.42 15.98 10.82
CA GLY A 306 7.17 15.38 11.27
C GLY A 306 6.84 14.01 10.70
N TYR A 307 7.61 13.47 9.75
CA TYR A 307 7.27 12.19 9.08
C TYR A 307 7.95 10.96 9.67
N GLY A 308 9.26 11.02 9.90
CA GLY A 308 9.99 9.93 10.57
C GLY A 308 9.83 8.56 9.92
N TYR A 309 9.65 8.47 8.59
CA TYR A 309 9.61 7.17 7.93
C TYR A 309 11.00 6.54 7.91
N ARG A 310 11.08 5.22 8.06
CA ARG A 310 12.29 4.47 7.73
C ARG A 310 12.47 4.42 6.22
N ARG A 311 13.56 3.77 5.78
CA ARG A 311 13.96 3.66 4.37
C ARG A 311 12.75 3.51 3.43
N LEU A 312 12.59 4.47 2.52
CA LEU A 312 11.64 4.40 1.39
C LEU A 312 12.05 3.34 0.35
N ASN A 313 13.28 2.83 0.45
CA ASN A 313 13.91 1.90 -0.49
C ASN A 313 14.14 0.53 0.20
N ASP A 314 14.51 -0.49 -0.59
CA ASP A 314 14.85 -1.87 -0.24
C ASP A 314 14.79 -2.22 1.26
N ALA A 315 13.65 -2.81 1.65
CA ALA A 315 13.44 -3.38 2.98
C ALA A 315 13.25 -4.89 2.83
N GLY A 316 13.95 -5.66 3.66
CA GLY A 316 13.83 -7.11 3.72
C GLY A 316 13.64 -7.58 5.16
N LEU A 317 12.81 -8.60 5.34
CA LEU A 317 12.60 -9.28 6.62
C LEU A 317 12.56 -10.78 6.36
N THR A 318 13.30 -11.54 7.16
CA THR A 318 13.20 -13.00 7.21
C THR A 318 12.82 -13.38 8.63
N GLN A 319 11.61 -13.91 8.82
CA GLN A 319 11.13 -14.39 10.12
C GLN A 319 10.12 -15.52 9.94
N VAL A 320 9.77 -16.17 11.05
CA VAL A 320 8.67 -17.12 11.08
C VAL A 320 7.36 -16.37 10.75
N GLY A 321 6.51 -17.01 9.97
CA GLY A 321 5.13 -16.57 9.75
C GLY A 321 4.22 -17.10 10.86
N ASP A 322 2.93 -17.21 10.57
CA ASP A 322 1.99 -17.74 11.54
C ASP A 322 2.10 -19.27 11.68
N VAL A 323 1.86 -19.75 12.90
CA VAL A 323 1.75 -21.17 13.22
C VAL A 323 0.27 -21.55 13.18
N HIS A 324 -0.04 -22.70 12.60
CA HIS A 324 -1.40 -23.21 12.57
C HIS A 324 -1.48 -24.65 13.07
N LEU A 325 -2.54 -24.93 13.81
CA LEU A 325 -2.87 -26.23 14.37
C LEU A 325 -4.30 -26.57 13.97
N GLY A 326 -4.54 -27.79 13.51
CA GLY A 326 -5.86 -28.14 13.03
C GLY A 326 -6.11 -29.64 12.94
N ALA A 327 -7.31 -29.96 12.49
CA ALA A 327 -7.76 -31.32 12.25
C ALA A 327 -8.55 -31.39 10.94
N VAL A 328 -8.36 -32.49 10.21
CA VAL A 328 -9.16 -32.87 9.05
C VAL A 328 -10.02 -34.06 9.43
N ILE A 329 -11.33 -33.89 9.30
CA ILE A 329 -12.36 -34.84 9.70
C ILE A 329 -13.08 -35.33 8.44
N ARG A 330 -13.01 -36.62 8.14
CA ARG A 330 -13.74 -37.21 7.00
C ARG A 330 -15.20 -37.37 7.36
N LEU A 331 -16.08 -36.72 6.60
CA LEU A 331 -17.53 -36.79 6.77
C LEU A 331 -18.15 -37.89 5.92
N HIS A 332 -17.67 -38.02 4.68
CA HIS A 332 -18.18 -38.99 3.72
C HIS A 332 -17.04 -39.53 2.86
N ASP A 333 -17.09 -40.82 2.51
CA ASP A 333 -16.17 -41.43 1.55
C ASP A 333 -16.83 -42.54 0.75
N GLY A 334 -17.52 -42.17 -0.33
CA GLY A 334 -18.11 -43.14 -1.27
C GLY A 334 -17.06 -43.92 -2.06
N LEU A 335 -15.78 -43.56 -1.94
CA LEU A 335 -14.67 -44.22 -2.63
C LEU A 335 -14.14 -45.43 -1.82
N ALA A 336 -14.48 -45.54 -0.53
CA ALA A 336 -13.98 -46.52 0.44
C ALA A 336 -14.51 -47.96 0.26
N ALA A 337 -15.66 -48.15 -0.38
CA ALA A 337 -16.37 -49.43 -0.43
C ALA A 337 -15.65 -50.55 -1.23
N ARG A 338 -14.46 -50.30 -1.79
CA ARG A 338 -13.71 -51.25 -2.64
C ARG A 338 -12.26 -51.50 -2.21
N GLY A 339 -11.96 -51.36 -0.91
CA GLY A 339 -10.70 -51.83 -0.32
C GLY A 339 -9.49 -50.88 -0.41
N THR A 340 -9.35 -50.03 -1.44
CA THR A 340 -8.13 -49.22 -1.66
C THR A 340 -8.41 -47.82 -2.25
N SER A 341 -9.29 -47.05 -1.63
CA SER A 341 -10.01 -45.90 -2.23
C SER A 341 -9.20 -44.78 -2.91
N ARG A 342 -7.90 -44.65 -2.66
CA ARG A 342 -7.03 -43.68 -3.37
C ARG A 342 -6.37 -44.26 -4.63
N PHE A 343 -6.30 -45.58 -4.76
CA PHE A 343 -5.52 -46.27 -5.80
C PHE A 343 -6.37 -47.08 -6.77
N ALA A 344 -7.64 -47.27 -6.46
CA ALA A 344 -8.62 -47.84 -7.39
C ALA A 344 -9.00 -46.81 -8.46
N ALA A 345 -8.41 -46.96 -9.65
CA ALA A 345 -8.62 -46.09 -10.79
C ALA A 345 -10.09 -46.04 -11.27
N ASP A 346 -10.84 -47.13 -11.13
CA ASP A 346 -12.19 -47.25 -11.73
C ASP A 346 -13.32 -46.84 -10.77
N ALA A 347 -12.99 -46.42 -9.55
CA ALA A 347 -13.99 -45.97 -8.60
C ALA A 347 -14.57 -44.63 -9.06
N ARG A 348 -15.90 -44.51 -9.02
CA ARG A 348 -16.62 -43.24 -9.19
C ARG A 348 -17.28 -42.89 -7.87
N GLY A 349 -17.41 -41.61 -7.59
CA GLY A 349 -18.09 -41.15 -6.38
C GLY A 349 -17.50 -39.84 -5.87
N TRP A 350 -17.76 -39.57 -4.61
CA TRP A 350 -17.29 -38.36 -3.96
C TRP A 350 -16.82 -38.64 -2.53
N ARG A 351 -15.99 -37.73 -2.04
CA ARG A 351 -15.50 -37.71 -0.66
C ARG A 351 -15.65 -36.31 -0.12
N GLN A 352 -15.94 -36.22 1.16
CA GLN A 352 -16.04 -34.95 1.85
C GLN A 352 -15.30 -34.99 3.17
N ALA A 353 -14.59 -33.90 3.44
CA ALA A 353 -13.92 -33.66 4.70
C ALA A 353 -14.19 -32.23 5.20
N LEU A 354 -14.05 -32.06 6.50
CA LEU A 354 -14.07 -30.78 7.19
C LEU A 354 -12.68 -30.52 7.78
N LEU A 355 -12.05 -29.42 7.39
CA LEU A 355 -10.85 -28.89 8.02
C LEU A 355 -11.27 -27.83 9.05
N VAL A 356 -10.78 -27.98 10.27
CA VAL A 356 -10.87 -26.94 11.32
C VAL A 356 -9.45 -26.60 11.74
N GLU A 357 -9.09 -25.32 11.69
CA GLU A 357 -7.72 -24.85 11.95
C GLU A 357 -7.73 -23.59 12.81
N GLY A 358 -6.92 -23.57 13.86
CA GLY A 358 -6.58 -22.37 14.62
C GLY A 358 -5.23 -21.81 14.17
N ARG A 359 -5.22 -20.52 13.82
CA ARG A 359 -4.02 -19.74 13.51
C ARG A 359 -3.55 -18.98 14.75
N ILE A 360 -2.28 -19.11 15.08
CA ILE A 360 -1.59 -18.37 16.13
C ILE A 360 -0.77 -17.26 15.46
N GLY A 361 -1.14 -16.01 15.74
CA GLY A 361 -0.54 -14.79 15.17
C GLY A 361 0.90 -14.54 15.66
N THR A 362 1.84 -15.34 15.19
CA THR A 362 3.27 -15.29 15.54
C THR A 362 4.11 -14.53 14.52
N SER A 363 3.52 -14.21 13.37
CA SER A 363 4.15 -13.41 12.33
C SER A 363 4.38 -11.95 12.76
N TYR A 364 5.26 -11.29 12.02
CA TYR A 364 5.61 -9.90 12.20
C TYR A 364 4.69 -9.01 11.34
N PRO A 365 3.81 -8.17 11.93
CA PRO A 365 2.96 -7.26 11.16
C PRO A 365 3.75 -6.19 10.42
N PRO A 366 3.19 -5.61 9.34
CA PRO A 366 3.73 -4.41 8.71
C PRO A 366 3.91 -3.27 9.73
N ARG A 367 5.02 -2.52 9.64
CA ARG A 367 5.26 -1.37 10.52
C ARG A 367 4.64 -0.09 9.97
N ALA A 368 4.03 0.68 10.85
CA ALA A 368 3.45 1.98 10.50
C ALA A 368 4.48 3.03 10.03
N ASP A 369 5.76 2.88 10.39
CA ASP A 369 6.85 3.77 9.99
C ASP A 369 7.58 3.33 8.71
N ARG A 370 7.09 2.31 8.01
CA ARG A 370 7.66 1.81 6.74
C ARG A 370 6.57 1.71 5.69
N LEU A 371 6.64 2.59 4.70
CA LEU A 371 5.59 2.76 3.70
C LEU A 371 5.29 1.50 2.86
N LEU A 372 6.31 0.67 2.60
CA LEU A 372 6.20 -0.51 1.72
C LEU A 372 6.40 -1.83 2.46
N ASP A 373 6.34 -1.81 3.80
CA ASP A 373 6.49 -3.03 4.59
C ASP A 373 5.33 -3.97 4.32
N GLN A 374 5.63 -5.26 4.15
CA GLN A 374 4.61 -6.30 4.04
C GLN A 374 4.54 -7.19 5.29
N GLY A 375 5.49 -7.06 6.23
CA GLY A 375 5.61 -8.00 7.33
C GLY A 375 5.84 -9.45 6.86
N THR A 376 5.70 -10.40 7.78
CA THR A 376 5.65 -11.84 7.48
C THR A 376 4.26 -12.44 7.60
N GLY A 377 3.27 -11.60 7.90
CA GLY A 377 1.86 -11.96 8.09
C GLY A 377 1.15 -10.82 8.81
N SER A 378 -0.13 -11.02 9.12
CA SER A 378 -0.85 -10.00 9.87
C SER A 378 -0.45 -10.03 11.34
N GLY A 379 -0.09 -11.18 11.93
CA GLY A 379 0.07 -11.39 13.37
C GLY A 379 -1.28 -11.57 14.09
N THR A 380 -2.34 -11.91 13.35
CA THR A 380 -3.70 -12.00 13.89
C THR A 380 -4.08 -13.46 14.13
N HIS A 381 -4.54 -13.77 15.34
CA HIS A 381 -5.16 -15.05 15.64
C HIS A 381 -6.43 -15.25 14.81
N ALA A 382 -6.72 -16.47 14.38
CA ALA A 382 -7.95 -16.75 13.63
C ALA A 382 -8.37 -18.21 13.78
N VAL A 383 -9.64 -18.47 13.48
CA VAL A 383 -10.16 -19.81 13.28
C VAL A 383 -10.67 -19.94 11.85
N THR A 384 -10.25 -20.99 11.16
CA THR A 384 -10.70 -21.31 9.82
C THR A 384 -11.45 -22.63 9.83
N VAL A 385 -12.62 -22.65 9.19
CA VAL A 385 -13.38 -23.86 8.90
C VAL A 385 -13.50 -23.99 7.39
N ARG A 386 -13.15 -25.15 6.83
CA ARG A 386 -13.20 -25.41 5.40
C ARG A 386 -13.84 -26.75 5.10
N ALA A 387 -14.91 -26.75 4.31
CA ALA A 387 -15.49 -27.96 3.74
C ALA A 387 -14.77 -28.26 2.41
N ILE A 388 -14.31 -29.50 2.24
CA ILE A 388 -13.56 -29.93 1.07
C ILE A 388 -14.25 -31.15 0.49
N THR A 389 -14.59 -31.08 -0.79
CA THR A 389 -15.28 -32.13 -1.53
C THR A 389 -14.47 -32.54 -2.75
N ASP A 390 -14.10 -33.80 -2.79
CA ASP A 390 -13.47 -34.42 -3.95
C ASP A 390 -14.53 -35.14 -4.79
N LEU A 391 -14.63 -34.77 -6.06
CA LEU A 391 -15.55 -35.35 -7.04
C LEU A 391 -14.76 -36.17 -8.05
N VAL A 392 -15.05 -37.47 -8.15
CA VAL A 392 -14.36 -38.40 -9.06
C VAL A 392 -15.37 -39.00 -10.03
N PRO A 393 -15.69 -38.30 -11.14
CA PRO A 393 -16.62 -38.80 -12.14
C PRO A 393 -16.04 -39.94 -13.00
N SER A 394 -14.72 -40.03 -13.16
CA SER A 394 -14.07 -41.07 -13.95
C SER A 394 -12.65 -41.39 -13.47
N SER A 395 -12.00 -42.38 -14.08
CA SER A 395 -10.60 -42.73 -13.80
C SER A 395 -9.59 -41.67 -14.26
N ARG A 396 -9.99 -40.78 -15.16
CA ARG A 396 -9.13 -39.72 -15.71
C ARG A 396 -9.43 -38.35 -15.16
N TRP A 397 -10.61 -38.13 -14.61
CA TRP A 397 -11.06 -36.81 -14.19
C TRP A 397 -11.40 -36.77 -12.70
N TRP A 398 -10.90 -35.74 -12.03
CA TRP A 398 -11.20 -35.42 -10.64
C TRP A 398 -11.30 -33.90 -10.51
N ALA A 399 -12.27 -33.40 -9.77
CA ALA A 399 -12.26 -32.02 -9.28
C ALA A 399 -12.31 -31.97 -7.75
N THR A 400 -11.56 -31.05 -7.14
CA THR A 400 -11.78 -30.68 -5.74
C THR A 400 -12.50 -29.35 -5.69
N LEU A 401 -13.58 -29.28 -4.91
CA LEU A 401 -14.23 -28.04 -4.50
C LEU A 401 -13.95 -27.84 -3.01
N ALA A 402 -13.46 -26.66 -2.63
CA ALA A 402 -13.27 -26.30 -1.24
C ALA A 402 -13.92 -24.95 -0.95
N VAL A 403 -14.66 -24.87 0.15
CA VAL A 403 -15.31 -23.65 0.63
C VAL A 403 -14.89 -23.42 2.07
N GLY A 404 -14.28 -22.27 2.34
CA GLY A 404 -13.70 -21.93 3.63
C GLY A 404 -14.16 -20.60 4.15
N TYR A 405 -14.32 -20.51 5.47
CA TYR A 405 -14.57 -19.26 6.17
C TYR A 405 -13.54 -19.09 7.29
N THR A 406 -12.93 -17.92 7.36
CA THR A 406 -11.95 -17.55 8.39
C THR A 406 -12.48 -16.41 9.23
N VAL A 407 -12.49 -16.63 10.55
CA VAL A 407 -12.86 -15.63 11.56
C VAL A 407 -11.58 -15.19 12.27
N PRO A 408 -11.01 -14.02 11.91
CA PRO A 408 -9.92 -13.42 12.67
C PRO A 408 -10.42 -12.86 14.00
N PHE A 409 -9.54 -12.82 15.00
CA PHE A 409 -9.83 -12.22 16.30
C PHE A 409 -9.38 -10.75 16.34
N ALA A 410 -10.11 -9.95 17.11
CA ALA A 410 -9.76 -8.56 17.38
C ALA A 410 -8.42 -8.46 18.11
N ARG A 411 -7.72 -7.34 17.89
CA ARG A 411 -6.41 -7.06 18.48
C ARG A 411 -6.10 -5.58 18.43
N ASP A 412 -5.08 -5.17 19.17
CA ASP A 412 -4.48 -3.86 18.97
C ASP A 412 -3.35 -3.90 17.95
N ALA A 413 -3.26 -2.87 17.12
CA ALA A 413 -2.16 -2.65 16.20
C ALA A 413 -1.64 -1.21 16.29
N THR A 414 -0.33 -1.03 16.10
CA THR A 414 0.25 0.32 15.96
C THR A 414 0.13 0.74 14.50
N LEU A 415 -0.73 1.72 14.22
CA LEU A 415 -1.04 2.22 12.87
C LEU A 415 -0.88 3.74 12.81
N ARG A 416 -0.69 4.29 11.61
CA ARG A 416 -0.81 5.73 11.36
C ARG A 416 -2.22 6.02 10.84
N VAL A 417 -2.95 6.91 11.52
CA VAL A 417 -4.35 7.23 11.20
C VAL A 417 -4.42 8.42 10.23
N PRO A 418 -5.00 8.28 9.03
CA PRO A 418 -5.14 9.38 8.09
C PRO A 418 -6.07 10.47 8.61
N GLY A 419 -5.87 11.71 8.17
CA GLY A 419 -6.80 12.83 8.46
C GLY A 419 -7.87 13.01 7.38
N ALA A 420 -7.69 12.37 6.23
CA ALA A 420 -8.65 12.38 5.12
C ALA A 420 -8.56 11.08 4.32
N ALA A 421 -9.66 10.71 3.67
CA ALA A 421 -9.69 9.58 2.75
C ALA A 421 -8.63 9.74 1.64
N GLY A 422 -7.87 8.67 1.37
CA GLY A 422 -6.83 8.66 0.35
C GLY A 422 -5.52 9.37 0.71
N GLN A 423 -5.37 9.86 1.95
CA GLN A 423 -4.08 10.40 2.41
C GLN A 423 -3.04 9.27 2.57
N VAL A 424 -1.84 9.47 2.03
CA VAL A 424 -0.80 8.42 1.93
C VAL A 424 0.44 8.76 2.74
N GLY A 425 0.89 10.01 2.68
CA GLY A 425 1.96 10.52 3.53
C GLY A 425 1.39 10.90 4.88
N LEU A 426 1.63 10.04 5.86
CA LEU A 426 1.16 10.17 7.23
C LEU A 426 2.33 10.53 8.13
N GLU A 427 2.17 11.59 8.89
CA GLU A 427 3.15 12.06 9.87
C GLU A 427 3.33 11.07 11.02
N ALA A 428 4.50 11.10 11.67
CA ALA A 428 4.83 10.25 12.81
C ALA A 428 3.86 10.46 13.99
N TRP A 429 3.42 11.70 14.25
CA TRP A 429 2.47 12.01 15.34
C TRP A 429 1.09 11.38 15.14
N ARG A 430 0.76 10.92 13.93
CA ARG A 430 -0.49 10.18 13.64
C ARG A 430 -0.43 8.72 14.07
N THR A 431 0.69 8.28 14.63
CA THR A 431 0.87 6.90 15.09
C THR A 431 0.10 6.69 16.40
N GLY A 432 -0.83 5.75 16.40
CA GLY A 432 -1.63 5.39 17.57
C GLY A 432 -1.74 3.88 17.74
N ARG A 433 -2.09 3.44 18.94
CA ARG A 433 -2.53 2.06 19.21
C ARG A 433 -4.02 1.99 18.89
N VAL A 434 -4.35 1.33 17.79
CA VAL A 434 -5.70 1.23 17.24
C VAL A 434 -6.26 -0.17 17.52
N SER A 435 -7.48 -0.26 18.04
CA SER A 435 -8.20 -1.52 18.15
C SER A 435 -8.72 -1.90 16.76
N VAL A 436 -8.31 -3.06 16.27
CA VAL A 436 -8.65 -3.58 14.94
C VAL A 436 -9.47 -4.86 15.13
N THR A 437 -10.69 -4.86 14.60
CA THR A 437 -11.50 -6.06 14.43
C THR A 437 -11.49 -6.42 12.94
N PRO A 438 -10.66 -7.39 12.53
CA PRO A 438 -10.54 -7.68 11.10
C PRO A 438 -11.79 -8.35 10.54
N GLY A 439 -12.07 -8.12 9.26
CA GLY A 439 -13.19 -8.72 8.55
C GLY A 439 -13.04 -10.24 8.38
N GLY A 440 -14.17 -10.94 8.34
CA GLY A 440 -14.17 -12.37 7.99
C GLY A 440 -13.78 -12.59 6.52
N GLU A 441 -13.08 -13.68 6.23
CA GLU A 441 -12.68 -14.06 4.86
C GLU A 441 -13.44 -15.31 4.40
N LEU A 442 -14.11 -15.22 3.25
CA LEU A 442 -14.71 -16.34 2.53
C LEU A 442 -13.79 -16.71 1.36
N ASP A 443 -13.48 -18.01 1.24
CA ASP A 443 -12.67 -18.57 0.17
C ASP A 443 -13.42 -19.71 -0.53
N VAL A 444 -13.42 -19.70 -1.85
CA VAL A 444 -13.94 -20.79 -2.69
C VAL A 444 -12.86 -21.17 -3.69
N GLU A 445 -12.49 -22.45 -3.71
CA GLU A 445 -11.48 -23.00 -4.61
C GLU A 445 -12.06 -24.17 -5.41
N LEU A 446 -11.90 -24.14 -6.72
CA LEU A 446 -12.21 -25.24 -7.63
C LEU A 446 -10.93 -25.67 -8.36
N SER A 447 -10.60 -26.95 -8.24
CA SER A 447 -9.34 -27.51 -8.72
C SER A 447 -9.59 -28.77 -9.57
N PRO A 448 -9.94 -28.62 -10.87
CA PRO A 448 -10.09 -29.74 -11.79
C PRO A 448 -8.73 -30.32 -12.19
N ARG A 449 -8.69 -31.64 -12.36
CA ARG A 449 -7.48 -32.42 -12.63
C ARG A 449 -7.76 -33.53 -13.64
N TRP A 450 -6.79 -33.73 -14.51
CA TRP A 450 -6.72 -34.77 -15.51
C TRP A 450 -5.53 -35.69 -15.21
N MET A 451 -5.83 -36.97 -14.98
CA MET A 451 -4.83 -38.02 -14.77
C MET A 451 -4.30 -38.49 -16.12
N LEU A 452 -3.02 -38.25 -16.36
CA LEU A 452 -2.32 -38.72 -17.57
C LEU A 452 -1.89 -40.19 -17.43
N GLY A 453 -1.78 -40.67 -16.20
CA GLY A 453 -1.49 -42.07 -15.89
C GLY A 453 -1.29 -42.31 -14.40
N ASP A 454 -0.51 -43.33 -14.09
CA ASP A 454 -0.23 -43.79 -12.72
C ASP A 454 0.70 -42.88 -11.92
N TYR A 455 1.24 -41.81 -12.49
CA TYR A 455 2.24 -41.00 -11.81
C TYR A 455 2.09 -39.52 -12.02
N LEU A 456 1.34 -39.07 -13.03
CA LEU A 456 1.28 -37.67 -13.43
C LEU A 456 -0.17 -37.21 -13.59
N ALA A 457 -0.46 -36.06 -12.99
CA ALA A 457 -1.70 -35.33 -13.15
C ALA A 457 -1.42 -33.88 -13.57
N LEU A 458 -2.25 -33.35 -14.45
CA LEU A 458 -2.29 -31.93 -14.79
C LEU A 458 -3.63 -31.36 -14.35
N GLY A 459 -3.71 -30.07 -14.07
CA GLY A 459 -4.96 -29.47 -13.66
C GLY A 459 -4.96 -27.95 -13.75
N GLY A 460 -6.11 -27.38 -13.47
CA GLY A 460 -6.29 -25.95 -13.26
C GLY A 460 -6.68 -25.65 -11.82
N THR A 461 -6.59 -24.39 -11.44
CA THR A 461 -7.23 -23.85 -10.24
C THR A 461 -8.02 -22.62 -10.61
N TRP A 462 -9.18 -22.45 -9.98
CA TRP A 462 -9.87 -21.19 -9.88
C TRP A 462 -10.16 -20.94 -8.40
N GLN A 463 -9.86 -19.74 -7.94
CA GLN A 463 -10.07 -19.34 -6.55
C GLN A 463 -10.79 -18.00 -6.54
N TRP A 464 -11.83 -17.90 -5.72
CA TRP A 464 -12.50 -16.66 -5.39
C TRP A 464 -12.40 -16.40 -3.90
N ARG A 465 -11.97 -15.20 -3.55
CA ARG A 465 -11.82 -14.75 -2.17
C ARG A 465 -12.62 -13.48 -1.97
N ARG A 466 -13.25 -13.37 -0.81
CA ARG A 466 -13.91 -12.15 -0.35
C ARG A 466 -13.54 -11.88 1.10
N HIS A 467 -13.08 -10.68 1.36
CA HIS A 467 -12.76 -10.18 2.68
C HIS A 467 -13.74 -9.06 3.05
N ALA A 468 -14.41 -9.19 4.19
CA ALA A 468 -15.26 -8.13 4.71
C ALA A 468 -14.41 -6.93 5.17
N ALA A 469 -15.03 -5.76 5.35
CA ALA A 469 -14.31 -4.61 5.89
C ALA A 469 -13.83 -4.91 7.32
N ASP A 470 -12.60 -4.54 7.60
CA ASP A 470 -12.08 -4.37 8.96
C ASP A 470 -12.81 -3.21 9.63
N ARG A 471 -12.89 -3.28 10.96
CA ARG A 471 -13.37 -2.19 11.80
C ARG A 471 -12.25 -1.69 12.69
N HIS A 472 -11.97 -0.40 12.60
CA HIS A 472 -10.93 0.26 13.38
C HIS A 472 -11.56 1.23 14.39
N GLU A 473 -11.21 1.06 15.66
CA GLU A 473 -11.69 1.90 16.75
C GLU A 473 -10.52 2.68 17.35
N TYR A 474 -10.49 3.99 17.08
CA TYR A 474 -9.57 4.95 17.66
C TYR A 474 -10.05 6.37 17.34
N SER A 475 -10.22 7.19 18.38
CA SER A 475 -10.48 8.62 18.23
C SER A 475 -9.70 9.41 19.28
N VAL A 476 -8.80 10.28 18.83
CA VAL A 476 -8.00 11.15 19.68
C VAL A 476 -7.83 12.50 19.00
N THR A 477 -7.90 13.57 19.78
CA THR A 477 -7.43 14.89 19.35
C THR A 477 -5.93 14.95 19.59
N SER A 478 -5.15 15.11 18.50
CA SER A 478 -3.70 15.24 18.56
C SER A 478 -3.25 16.54 17.90
N VAL A 479 -2.13 17.08 18.36
CA VAL A 479 -1.60 18.35 17.83
C VAL A 479 -0.59 18.04 16.73
N ALA A 480 -0.81 18.60 15.54
CA ALA A 480 0.10 18.47 14.41
C ALA A 480 1.41 19.25 14.64
N VAL A 481 2.45 18.89 13.88
CA VAL A 481 3.68 19.70 13.80
C VAL A 481 3.31 21.06 13.21
N GLY A 482 3.20 22.08 14.07
CA GLY A 482 2.61 23.39 13.74
C GLY A 482 1.52 23.87 14.71
N GLY A 483 1.18 23.08 15.74
CA GLY A 483 0.33 23.53 16.86
C GLY A 483 -1.18 23.41 16.61
N VAL A 484 -1.61 22.94 15.44
CA VAL A 484 -3.04 22.79 15.11
C VAL A 484 -3.55 21.44 15.61
N ALA A 485 -4.59 21.46 16.44
CA ALA A 485 -5.28 20.25 16.88
C ALA A 485 -6.05 19.63 15.71
N GLN A 486 -5.90 18.31 15.52
CA GLN A 486 -6.66 17.51 14.57
C GLN A 486 -7.25 16.29 15.24
N VAL A 487 -8.49 15.96 14.88
CA VAL A 487 -9.13 14.72 15.28
C VAL A 487 -8.63 13.61 14.34
N LEU A 488 -8.04 12.58 14.92
CA LEU A 488 -7.68 11.36 14.23
C LEU A 488 -8.82 10.37 14.38
N ASP A 489 -9.46 10.01 13.27
CA ASP A 489 -10.55 9.03 13.24
C ASP A 489 -10.12 7.81 12.42
N ALA A 490 -9.98 6.67 13.09
CA ALA A 490 -9.52 5.45 12.44
C ALA A 490 -10.58 4.79 11.54
N THR A 491 -11.85 5.20 11.57
CA THR A 491 -12.87 4.68 10.65
C THR A 491 -12.54 4.96 9.18
N LEU A 492 -11.67 5.94 8.91
CA LEU A 492 -11.11 6.20 7.57
C LEU A 492 -10.28 5.02 7.02
N LEU A 493 -9.88 4.06 7.86
CA LEU A 493 -9.17 2.84 7.48
C LEU A 493 -10.11 1.67 7.12
N ASP A 494 -11.41 1.76 7.42
CA ASP A 494 -12.37 0.65 7.26
C ASP A 494 -12.67 0.38 5.78
N ALA A 495 -13.13 1.40 5.04
CA ALA A 495 -13.52 1.26 3.63
C ALA A 495 -12.46 0.62 2.71
N PRO A 496 -11.15 0.97 2.78
CA PRO A 496 -10.15 0.37 1.88
C PRO A 496 -9.77 -1.08 2.22
N SER A 497 -10.26 -1.66 3.32
CA SER A 497 -9.86 -3.00 3.80
C SER A 497 -10.72 -4.15 3.25
N ALA A 498 -11.95 -3.89 2.83
CA ALA A 498 -12.80 -4.88 2.16
C ALA A 498 -12.27 -5.17 0.76
N PHE A 499 -12.36 -6.41 0.29
CA PHE A 499 -12.04 -6.72 -1.10
C PHE A 499 -12.65 -8.04 -1.60
N ASP A 500 -12.64 -8.20 -2.92
CA ASP A 500 -12.81 -9.48 -3.61
C ASP A 500 -11.64 -9.76 -4.56
N GLU A 501 -11.37 -11.03 -4.83
CA GLU A 501 -10.27 -11.42 -5.70
C GLU A 501 -10.59 -12.73 -6.43
N HIS A 502 -10.33 -12.76 -7.74
CA HIS A 502 -10.31 -13.97 -8.54
C HIS A 502 -8.88 -14.34 -8.94
N ARG A 503 -8.54 -15.60 -8.74
CA ARG A 503 -7.26 -16.18 -9.16
C ARG A 503 -7.51 -17.37 -10.05
N VAL A 504 -6.62 -17.56 -11.02
CA VAL A 504 -6.58 -18.74 -11.87
C VAL A 504 -5.17 -19.28 -11.94
N GLY A 505 -5.05 -20.59 -12.09
CA GLY A 505 -3.76 -21.24 -12.10
C GLY A 505 -3.74 -22.56 -12.84
N LEU A 506 -2.53 -23.08 -13.00
CA LEU A 506 -2.22 -24.38 -13.56
C LEU A 506 -1.47 -25.21 -12.52
N THR A 507 -1.71 -26.51 -12.54
CA THR A 507 -1.06 -27.46 -11.63
C THR A 507 -0.51 -28.64 -12.39
N ALA A 508 0.65 -29.13 -11.94
CA ALA A 508 1.21 -30.40 -12.35
C ALA A 508 1.61 -31.17 -11.09
N THR A 509 1.23 -32.43 -10.97
CA THR A 509 1.63 -33.25 -9.83
C THR A 509 2.14 -34.60 -10.25
N TYR A 510 3.29 -34.97 -9.70
CA TYR A 510 3.87 -36.29 -9.75
C TYR A 510 3.65 -37.03 -8.42
N SER A 511 3.34 -38.32 -8.45
CA SER A 511 3.12 -39.12 -7.23
C SER A 511 3.55 -40.57 -7.42
N THR A 512 4.13 -41.19 -6.38
CA THR A 512 4.57 -42.60 -6.40
C THR A 512 3.68 -43.50 -5.55
N LEU A 513 2.63 -42.96 -4.93
CA LEU A 513 1.92 -43.63 -3.84
C LEU A 513 1.22 -44.92 -4.25
N ALA A 514 0.61 -45.01 -5.44
CA ALA A 514 -0.02 -46.26 -5.89
C ALA A 514 0.99 -47.28 -6.39
N ALA A 515 2.15 -46.84 -6.90
CA ALA A 515 3.22 -47.78 -7.20
C ALA A 515 3.68 -48.47 -5.92
N GLN A 516 3.88 -47.70 -4.84
CA GLN A 516 4.24 -48.24 -3.54
C GLN A 516 3.11 -49.07 -2.90
N ALA A 517 1.86 -48.64 -3.04
CA ALA A 517 0.71 -49.40 -2.56
C ALA A 517 0.59 -50.77 -3.23
N ARG A 518 0.98 -50.88 -4.50
CA ARG A 518 1.04 -52.14 -5.26
C ARG A 518 2.32 -52.95 -5.00
N GLY A 519 3.07 -52.65 -3.95
CA GLY A 519 4.28 -53.37 -3.57
C GLY A 519 5.50 -53.10 -4.47
N ARG A 520 5.44 -52.13 -5.38
CA ARG A 520 6.62 -51.72 -6.16
C ARG A 520 7.57 -50.96 -5.24
N ARG A 521 8.85 -51.36 -5.23
CA ARG A 521 9.89 -50.74 -4.39
C ARG A 521 10.12 -49.28 -4.83
N GLY A 522 9.89 -48.33 -3.93
CA GLY A 522 10.08 -46.89 -4.14
C GLY A 522 9.80 -46.11 -2.84
N MET A 523 10.17 -44.83 -2.80
CA MET A 523 9.81 -43.93 -1.69
C MET A 523 8.41 -43.34 -1.91
N PRO A 524 7.56 -43.18 -0.87
CA PRO A 524 6.18 -42.72 -1.02
C PRO A 524 6.15 -41.20 -0.94
N PHE A 525 6.11 -40.55 -2.09
CA PHE A 525 6.10 -39.10 -2.14
C PHE A 525 5.24 -38.54 -3.27
N GLU A 526 4.92 -37.26 -3.14
CA GLU A 526 4.25 -36.45 -4.16
C GLU A 526 4.98 -35.13 -4.33
N ILE A 527 5.06 -34.66 -5.56
CA ILE A 527 5.63 -33.36 -5.92
C ILE A 527 4.58 -32.63 -6.75
N SER A 528 4.08 -31.51 -6.25
CA SER A 528 3.14 -30.64 -6.94
C SER A 528 3.81 -29.32 -7.28
N TYR A 529 3.64 -28.84 -8.51
CA TYR A 529 3.92 -27.46 -8.89
C TYR A 529 2.59 -26.77 -9.21
N VAL A 530 2.44 -25.55 -8.72
CA VAL A 530 1.29 -24.66 -8.97
C VAL A 530 1.83 -23.32 -9.45
N HIS A 531 1.26 -22.83 -10.54
CA HIS A 531 1.39 -21.44 -10.97
C HIS A 531 0.02 -20.79 -10.88
N GLN A 532 -0.10 -19.67 -10.18
CA GLN A 532 -1.38 -18.97 -9.99
C GLN A 532 -1.21 -17.46 -10.13
N GLN A 533 -2.23 -16.79 -10.67
CA GLN A 533 -2.24 -15.35 -10.85
C GLN A 533 -3.60 -14.75 -10.47
N SER A 534 -3.59 -13.58 -9.83
CA SER A 534 -4.79 -12.74 -9.70
C SER A 534 -5.17 -12.14 -11.05
N VAL A 535 -6.41 -12.36 -11.47
CA VAL A 535 -6.91 -11.93 -12.79
C VAL A 535 -7.98 -10.87 -12.71
N ALA A 536 -8.71 -10.76 -11.60
CA ALA A 536 -9.73 -9.74 -11.40
C ALA A 536 -9.98 -9.46 -9.92
N SER A 537 -10.48 -8.26 -9.63
CA SER A 537 -10.98 -7.80 -8.34
C SER A 537 -11.89 -6.60 -8.62
N GLY A 538 -13.13 -6.61 -8.12
CA GLY A 538 -14.12 -5.56 -8.39
C GLY A 538 -14.21 -4.49 -7.30
N THR A 539 -13.79 -4.81 -6.09
CA THR A 539 -13.97 -3.97 -4.89
C THR A 539 -12.69 -3.91 -4.08
N GLY A 540 -12.41 -2.72 -3.53
CA GLY A 540 -11.32 -2.52 -2.60
C GLY A 540 -9.94 -2.48 -3.25
N VAL A 541 -8.91 -2.72 -2.44
CA VAL A 541 -7.51 -2.65 -2.87
C VAL A 541 -6.83 -4.01 -2.71
N VAL A 542 -6.54 -4.67 -3.83
CA VAL A 542 -5.94 -6.02 -3.83
C VAL A 542 -4.67 -6.05 -4.67
N PRO A 543 -3.51 -6.43 -4.12
CA PRO A 543 -2.30 -6.65 -4.90
C PRO A 543 -2.53 -7.71 -5.99
N LYS A 544 -2.20 -7.39 -7.23
CA LYS A 544 -2.14 -8.37 -8.30
C LYS A 544 -0.90 -9.22 -8.07
N GLN A 545 -1.10 -10.48 -7.75
CA GLN A 545 0.00 -11.39 -7.44
C GLN A 545 0.20 -12.44 -8.53
N TRP A 546 1.46 -12.81 -8.69
CA TRP A 546 1.92 -14.01 -9.39
C TRP A 546 2.56 -14.91 -8.36
N GLN A 547 2.14 -16.17 -8.34
CA GLN A 547 2.53 -17.14 -7.32
C GLN A 547 3.02 -18.41 -7.99
N ASP A 548 4.21 -18.84 -7.61
CA ASP A 548 4.77 -20.14 -7.95
C ASP A 548 4.94 -20.94 -6.66
N LEU A 549 4.37 -22.14 -6.60
CA LEU A 549 4.43 -23.00 -5.43
C LEU A 549 4.91 -24.40 -5.84
N LEU A 550 6.01 -24.83 -5.24
CA LEU A 550 6.47 -26.22 -5.25
C LEU A 550 6.14 -26.85 -3.90
N VAL A 551 5.46 -28.00 -3.90
CA VAL A 551 5.12 -28.76 -2.70
C VAL A 551 5.65 -30.18 -2.83
N ILE A 552 6.38 -30.64 -1.83
CA ILE A 552 6.82 -32.01 -1.68
C ILE A 552 6.14 -32.61 -0.45
N ARG A 553 5.44 -33.73 -0.63
CA ARG A 553 4.78 -34.47 0.45
C ARG A 553 5.41 -35.84 0.56
N TYR A 554 5.96 -36.17 1.72
CA TYR A 554 6.52 -37.48 2.03
C TYR A 554 5.63 -38.20 3.04
N TYR A 555 5.44 -39.51 2.85
CA TYR A 555 4.54 -40.31 3.68
C TYR A 555 5.31 -41.40 4.46
N ALA A 556 5.55 -41.17 5.74
CA ALA A 556 6.16 -42.19 6.59
C ALA A 556 5.11 -43.19 7.10
N ARG A 557 5.53 -44.45 7.30
CA ARG A 557 4.66 -45.56 7.74
C ARG A 557 3.40 -45.68 6.88
N PHE A 558 3.55 -45.42 5.59
CA PHE A 558 2.48 -45.52 4.63
C PHE A 558 2.00 -46.98 4.54
N ARG A 559 0.81 -47.26 5.06
CA ARG A 559 0.13 -48.55 4.90
C ARG A 559 -0.90 -48.38 3.80
N ALA A 560 -0.65 -48.98 2.65
CA ALA A 560 -1.71 -49.24 1.69
C ALA A 560 -2.70 -50.20 2.37
N ARG A 561 -3.98 -49.85 2.34
CA ARG A 561 -5.01 -50.85 2.60
C ARG A 561 -5.00 -51.86 1.47
#